data_AF-E3J545-F1
#
_entry.id   AF-E3J545-F1
#
_cell.length_a   1.000
_cell.length_b   1.000
_cell.length_c   1.000
_cell.angle_alpha   90.00
_cell.angle_beta   90.00
_cell.angle_gamma   90.00
#
_symmetry.space_group_name_H-M   'P 1'
#
loop_
_entity.id
_entity.type
_entity.pdbx_description
1 polymer ?
#
loop_
_entity_poly.entity_id
_entity_poly.type
_entity_poly.pdbx_seq_one_letter_code
_entity_poly.pdbx_strand_id
1 'polypeptide(L)'
;MRSVHDGAPKRSFQGRSRARALAAAGSLLAAMFVTVGLAPTAARADTTVGGCTGLISGNCVQATTGSKNFQNHTQWVGWVRSYGWGGSNGIVKLESWSSNFYFSSNVNPNDVNPYREWGAQRWVPSGSGVCSAATYTDGYRSVACITIQV
;
A
#
# COMPACT_ATOMS: atom_id res chain seq x y z
N MET A 1 61.52 -22.59 8.47
CA MET A 1 61.88 -22.41 7.04
C MET A 1 60.73 -21.64 6.39
N ARG A 2 60.92 -20.34 6.08
CA ARG A 2 60.89 -19.71 4.73
C ARG A 2 59.64 -20.11 3.90
N SER A 3 58.86 -19.23 3.28
CA SER A 3 59.21 -17.99 2.59
C SER A 3 57.99 -17.06 2.44
N VAL A 4 58.28 -15.77 2.50
CA VAL A 4 57.46 -14.63 2.06
C VAL A 4 57.34 -14.64 0.54
N HIS A 5 56.22 -14.19 -0.02
CA HIS A 5 56.17 -13.66 -1.38
C HIS A 5 55.35 -12.36 -1.47
N ASP A 6 56.11 -11.30 -1.71
CA ASP A 6 55.72 -9.94 -2.11
C ASP A 6 55.43 -9.82 -3.61
N GLY A 7 54.69 -8.76 -3.97
CA GLY A 7 54.74 -8.05 -5.26
C GLY A 7 53.58 -8.36 -6.23
N ALA A 8 52.96 -7.45 -6.97
CA ALA A 8 53.08 -6.01 -7.30
C ALA A 8 51.86 -5.71 -8.26
N PRO A 9 51.66 -4.55 -8.95
CA PRO A 9 52.36 -3.25 -8.89
C PRO A 9 51.42 -2.01 -8.76
N LYS A 10 52.03 -0.90 -8.32
CA LYS A 10 51.58 0.48 -8.58
C LYS A 10 51.92 0.86 -10.02
N ARG A 11 50.99 1.51 -10.74
CA ARG A 11 51.31 2.35 -11.90
C ARG A 11 50.60 3.70 -11.80
N SER A 12 51.42 4.74 -11.74
CA SER A 12 51.10 6.14 -11.92
C SER A 12 50.86 6.46 -13.39
N PHE A 13 49.94 7.38 -13.69
CA PHE A 13 50.12 8.28 -14.82
C PHE A 13 49.71 9.70 -14.43
N GLN A 14 50.72 10.56 -14.38
CA GLN A 14 50.59 12.01 -14.35
C GLN A 14 50.00 12.50 -15.67
N GLY A 15 49.10 13.49 -15.60
CA GLY A 15 48.64 14.24 -16.75
C GLY A 15 48.22 15.64 -16.31
N ARG A 16 49.21 16.52 -16.14
CA ARG A 16 49.03 17.96 -15.97
C ARG A 16 48.57 18.56 -17.30
N SER A 17 47.44 19.26 -17.29
CA SER A 17 47.16 20.32 -18.26
C SER A 17 46.42 21.46 -17.57
N ARG A 18 47.18 22.43 -17.07
CA ARG A 18 46.66 23.78 -16.82
C ARG A 18 46.52 24.45 -18.17
N ALA A 19 45.32 24.88 -18.54
CA ALA A 19 45.16 25.95 -19.51
C ALA A 19 43.95 26.80 -19.10
N ARG A 20 44.27 28.04 -18.74
CA ARG A 20 43.32 29.14 -18.58
C ARG A 20 42.77 29.49 -19.96
N ALA A 21 41.47 29.69 -20.07
CA ALA A 21 40.91 30.57 -21.08
C ALA A 21 39.70 31.28 -20.47
N LEU A 22 39.89 32.57 -20.22
CA LEU A 22 38.84 33.52 -19.89
C LEU A 22 37.93 33.76 -21.09
N ALA A 23 36.67 34.06 -20.75
CA ALA A 23 35.77 34.99 -21.41
C ALA A 23 35.36 34.71 -22.86
N ALA A 24 34.13 34.23 -23.00
CA ALA A 24 33.19 34.83 -23.93
C ALA A 24 31.84 34.97 -23.23
N ALA A 25 31.53 36.20 -22.82
CA ALA A 25 30.19 36.63 -22.50
C ALA A 25 29.35 36.50 -23.78
N GLY A 26 28.57 35.43 -23.86
CA GLY A 26 27.56 35.22 -24.88
C GLY A 26 26.25 34.99 -24.16
N SER A 27 25.41 36.03 -24.13
CA SER A 27 24.05 36.01 -23.63
C SER A 27 23.25 34.86 -24.27
N LEU A 28 23.23 33.70 -23.63
CA LEU A 28 22.24 32.66 -23.90
C LEU A 28 21.10 32.87 -22.91
N LEU A 29 20.01 33.40 -23.49
CA LEU A 29 18.73 33.60 -22.85
C LEU A 29 18.43 32.50 -21.83
N ALA A 30 18.12 32.95 -20.63
CA ALA A 30 17.43 32.19 -19.62
C ALA A 30 16.08 31.69 -20.16
N ALA A 31 16.09 30.57 -20.85
CA ALA A 31 14.94 29.66 -20.84
C ALA A 31 15.14 28.74 -19.63
N MET A 32 15.01 29.31 -18.43
CA MET A 32 14.52 28.51 -17.32
C MET A 32 13.13 28.07 -17.76
N PHE A 33 13.07 26.90 -18.39
CA PHE A 33 11.87 26.10 -18.37
C PHE A 33 11.60 25.89 -16.90
N VAL A 34 10.82 26.80 -16.32
CA VAL A 34 9.97 26.51 -15.20
C VAL A 34 9.07 25.42 -15.74
N THR A 35 9.55 24.18 -15.72
CA THR A 35 8.67 23.06 -15.51
C THR A 35 8.04 23.39 -14.17
N VAL A 36 6.93 24.12 -14.23
CA VAL A 36 5.86 24.00 -13.27
C VAL A 36 5.54 22.52 -13.38
N GLY A 37 6.31 21.70 -12.66
CA GLY A 37 5.92 20.36 -12.36
C GLY A 37 4.57 20.58 -11.76
N LEU A 38 3.54 20.22 -12.52
CA LEU A 38 2.22 19.97 -11.98
C LEU A 38 2.50 18.94 -10.90
N ALA A 39 2.79 19.43 -9.69
CA ALA A 39 2.91 18.61 -8.51
C ALA A 39 1.60 17.85 -8.55
N PRO A 40 1.63 16.51 -8.75
CA PRO A 40 0.41 15.75 -8.89
C PRO A 40 -0.44 16.17 -7.72
N THR A 41 -1.60 16.76 -8.02
CA THR A 41 -2.53 17.25 -7.02
C THR A 41 -2.65 16.12 -6.02
N ALA A 42 -2.15 16.35 -4.79
CA ALA A 42 -2.05 15.32 -3.78
C ALA A 42 -3.43 14.66 -3.73
N ALA A 43 -3.47 13.39 -4.16
CA ALA A 43 -4.72 12.68 -4.38
C ALA A 43 -5.53 12.80 -3.08
N ARG A 44 -6.78 13.26 -3.21
CA ARG A 44 -7.66 13.56 -2.09
C ARG A 44 -7.58 12.47 -1.02
N ALA A 45 -7.44 12.93 0.22
CA ALA A 45 -7.34 12.16 1.44
C ALA A 45 -8.43 11.08 1.56
N ASP A 46 -8.01 9.93 2.07
CA ASP A 46 -8.78 8.89 2.72
C ASP A 46 -10.23 8.71 2.25
N THR A 47 -10.41 7.98 1.15
CA THR A 47 -11.73 7.49 0.77
C THR A 47 -12.02 6.19 1.51
N THR A 48 -13.10 6.17 2.28
CA THR A 48 -13.64 4.95 2.85
C THR A 48 -14.49 4.25 1.79
N VAL A 49 -14.08 3.05 1.40
CA VAL A 49 -14.82 2.19 0.47
C VAL A 49 -15.32 0.96 1.21
N GLY A 50 -16.55 0.53 0.94
CA GLY A 50 -17.14 -0.61 1.64
C GLY A 50 -18.17 -1.33 0.81
N GLY A 51 -18.41 -2.59 1.17
CA GLY A 51 -19.36 -3.48 0.52
C GLY A 51 -19.82 -4.55 1.48
N CYS A 52 -21.07 -4.99 1.31
CA CYS A 52 -21.69 -6.02 2.12
C CYS A 52 -22.21 -7.14 1.22
N THR A 53 -22.31 -8.34 1.78
CA THR A 53 -23.04 -9.45 1.13
C THR A 53 -24.30 -9.74 1.90
N GLY A 54 -25.44 -9.83 1.21
CA GLY A 54 -26.75 -9.95 1.84
C GLY A 54 -27.38 -8.59 2.19
N LEU A 55 -28.71 -8.51 2.06
CA LEU A 55 -29.48 -7.26 2.23
C LEU A 55 -29.84 -6.93 3.69
N ILE A 56 -29.84 -7.91 4.59
CA ILE A 56 -30.39 -7.77 5.97
C ILE A 56 -29.50 -8.45 7.02
N SER A 57 -28.90 -9.59 6.69
CA SER A 57 -27.92 -10.31 7.51
C SER A 57 -26.71 -10.61 6.65
N GLY A 58 -25.64 -9.85 6.86
CA GLY A 58 -24.54 -9.82 5.94
C GLY A 58 -23.22 -9.51 6.59
N ASN A 59 -22.17 -10.18 6.12
CA ASN A 59 -20.82 -9.73 6.39
C ASN A 59 -20.48 -8.55 5.47
N CYS A 60 -19.81 -7.56 6.03
CA CYS A 60 -19.37 -6.36 5.37
C CYS A 60 -17.85 -6.22 5.49
N VAL A 61 -17.26 -5.59 4.48
CA VAL A 61 -15.88 -5.14 4.48
C VAL A 61 -15.87 -3.65 4.22
N GLN A 62 -15.00 -2.95 4.93
CA GLN A 62 -14.73 -1.54 4.69
C GLN A 62 -13.21 -1.33 4.75
N ALA A 63 -12.67 -0.54 3.83
CA ALA A 63 -11.26 -0.17 3.82
C ALA A 63 -11.13 1.36 3.77
N THR A 64 -10.25 1.89 4.61
CA THR A 64 -9.82 3.28 4.53
C THR A 64 -8.63 3.35 3.60
N THR A 65 -8.83 3.96 2.44
CA THR A 65 -7.85 4.01 1.36
C THR A 65 -7.29 5.41 1.21
N GLY A 66 -5.97 5.56 1.24
CA GLY A 66 -5.29 6.84 1.11
C GLY A 66 -4.76 7.07 -0.29
N SER A 67 -3.52 7.60 -0.35
CA SER A 67 -2.80 7.97 -1.56
C SER A 67 -2.84 6.90 -2.65
N LYS A 68 -2.96 7.34 -3.90
CA LYS A 68 -2.84 6.53 -5.12
C LYS A 68 -1.47 6.71 -5.75
N ASN A 69 -0.89 5.63 -6.26
CA ASN A 69 0.31 5.62 -7.08
C ASN A 69 -0.07 5.12 -8.48
N PHE A 70 -0.33 6.07 -9.38
CA PHE A 70 -0.74 5.79 -10.76
C PHE A 70 0.35 5.13 -11.61
N GLN A 71 1.63 5.32 -11.26
CA GLN A 71 2.75 4.72 -11.99
C GLN A 71 2.84 3.21 -11.70
N ASN A 72 2.64 2.81 -10.45
CA ASN A 72 2.72 1.41 -10.03
C ASN A 72 1.33 0.73 -9.97
N HIS A 73 0.27 1.44 -10.35
CA HIS A 73 -1.12 1.00 -10.21
C HIS A 73 -1.42 0.45 -8.81
N THR A 74 -1.09 1.20 -7.75
CA THR A 74 -1.37 0.80 -6.35
C THR A 74 -2.07 1.90 -5.56
N GLN A 75 -2.86 1.51 -4.56
CA GLN A 75 -3.46 2.44 -3.58
C GLN A 75 -3.05 2.04 -2.17
N TRP A 76 -2.75 3.03 -1.33
CA TRP A 76 -2.49 2.80 0.09
C TRP A 76 -3.78 2.39 0.81
N VAL A 77 -3.74 1.31 1.57
CA VAL A 77 -4.82 0.88 2.46
C VAL A 77 -4.32 1.02 3.90
N GLY A 78 -4.92 1.95 4.64
CA GLY A 78 -4.55 2.24 6.02
C GLY A 78 -5.18 1.27 7.00
N TRP A 79 -6.50 1.15 6.96
CA TRP A 79 -7.29 0.33 7.87
C TRP A 79 -8.27 -0.54 7.10
N VAL A 80 -8.54 -1.72 7.63
CA VAL A 80 -9.61 -2.62 7.15
C VAL A 80 -10.51 -2.99 8.31
N ARG A 81 -11.81 -2.90 8.07
CA ARG A 81 -12.86 -3.22 9.02
C ARG A 81 -13.72 -4.34 8.47
N SER A 82 -13.98 -5.34 9.31
CA SER A 82 -14.97 -6.37 9.09
C SER A 82 -16.06 -6.23 10.14
N TYR A 83 -17.31 -6.31 9.73
CA TYR A 83 -18.46 -6.30 10.62
C TYR A 83 -19.60 -7.07 9.98
N GLY A 84 -20.52 -7.57 10.79
CA GLY A 84 -21.68 -8.27 10.25
C GLY A 84 -22.78 -8.42 11.27
N TRP A 85 -23.99 -8.59 10.77
CA TRP A 85 -25.15 -8.88 11.61
C TRP A 85 -25.25 -10.39 11.88
N GLY A 86 -25.09 -10.78 13.14
CA GLY A 86 -25.11 -12.19 13.54
C GLY A 86 -26.50 -12.82 13.50
N GLY A 87 -27.55 -12.00 13.60
CA GLY A 87 -28.93 -12.48 13.63
C GLY A 87 -29.13 -13.54 14.72
N SER A 88 -29.91 -14.58 14.43
CA SER A 88 -30.12 -15.71 15.34
C SER A 88 -28.90 -16.62 15.50
N ASN A 89 -27.96 -16.60 14.54
CA ASN A 89 -26.89 -17.61 14.45
C ASN A 89 -25.55 -17.10 15.00
N GLY A 90 -25.48 -15.87 15.51
CA GLY A 90 -24.27 -15.27 16.09
C GLY A 90 -23.06 -15.27 15.15
N ILE A 91 -22.02 -14.51 15.46
CA ILE A 91 -20.73 -14.61 14.72
C ILE A 91 -19.66 -14.98 15.74
N VAL A 92 -18.85 -15.98 15.42
CA VAL A 92 -17.76 -16.44 16.29
C VAL A 92 -16.39 -15.92 15.86
N LYS A 93 -16.25 -15.59 14.57
CA LYS A 93 -14.97 -15.16 14.00
C LYS A 93 -15.18 -14.16 12.87
N LEU A 94 -14.39 -13.10 12.89
CA LEU A 94 -14.25 -12.15 11.78
C LEU A 94 -12.82 -12.22 11.21
N GLU A 95 -12.72 -12.13 9.90
CA GLU A 95 -11.47 -12.18 9.16
C GLU A 95 -11.45 -11.08 8.10
N SER A 96 -10.26 -10.59 7.75
CA SER A 96 -10.07 -9.72 6.59
C SER A 96 -8.73 -9.97 5.92
N TRP A 97 -8.70 -9.95 4.60
CA TRP A 97 -7.49 -10.22 3.83
C TRP A 97 -7.46 -9.47 2.50
N SER A 98 -6.26 -9.39 1.96
CA SER A 98 -5.98 -8.98 0.58
C SER A 98 -4.75 -9.75 0.10
N SER A 99 -4.16 -9.36 -1.03
CA SER A 99 -2.94 -10.00 -1.54
C SER A 99 -1.76 -9.91 -0.57
N ASN A 100 -1.75 -8.90 0.31
CA ASN A 100 -0.57 -8.50 1.08
C ASN A 100 -0.78 -8.54 2.61
N PHE A 101 -1.95 -8.97 3.08
CA PHE A 101 -2.24 -9.08 4.52
C PHE A 101 -3.36 -10.08 4.79
N TYR A 102 -3.38 -10.59 6.01
CA TYR A 102 -4.45 -11.41 6.57
C TYR A 102 -4.60 -11.08 8.06
N PHE A 103 -5.82 -10.84 8.50
CA PHE A 103 -6.19 -10.57 9.88
C PHE A 103 -7.37 -11.45 10.29
N SER A 104 -7.40 -11.83 11.56
CA SER A 104 -8.53 -12.56 12.12
C SER A 104 -8.70 -12.26 13.60
N SER A 105 -9.92 -12.34 14.10
CA SER A 105 -10.23 -12.22 15.51
C SER A 105 -11.49 -12.98 15.86
N ASN A 106 -11.48 -13.64 17.02
CA ASN A 106 -12.70 -14.17 17.60
C ASN A 106 -13.55 -13.01 18.14
N VAL A 107 -14.86 -13.21 18.08
CA VAL A 107 -15.87 -12.26 18.56
C VAL A 107 -16.85 -13.00 19.48
N ASN A 108 -17.56 -12.26 20.33
CA ASN A 108 -18.56 -12.86 21.19
C ASN A 108 -19.80 -13.18 20.34
N PRO A 109 -20.26 -14.44 20.28
CA PRO A 109 -21.43 -14.81 19.48
C PRO A 109 -22.73 -14.15 19.92
N ASN A 110 -22.77 -13.60 21.15
CA ASN A 110 -23.91 -12.86 21.67
C ASN A 110 -23.95 -11.39 21.24
N ASP A 111 -22.89 -10.88 20.59
CA ASP A 111 -22.89 -9.52 20.06
C ASP A 111 -23.81 -9.44 18.83
N VAL A 112 -24.70 -8.46 18.79
CA VAL A 112 -25.66 -8.29 17.67
C VAL A 112 -24.96 -7.90 16.37
N ASN A 113 -23.93 -7.05 16.47
CA ASN A 113 -23.16 -6.55 15.34
C ASN A 113 -21.66 -6.49 15.70
N PRO A 114 -20.99 -7.65 15.84
CA PRO A 114 -19.57 -7.67 16.13
C PRO A 114 -18.82 -7.01 14.98
N TYR A 115 -17.82 -6.20 15.34
CA TYR A 115 -16.92 -5.56 14.40
C TYR A 115 -15.47 -5.70 14.86
N ARG A 116 -14.57 -5.70 13.89
CA ARG A 116 -13.12 -5.68 14.09
C ARG A 116 -12.48 -4.77 13.06
N GLU A 117 -11.47 -4.04 13.49
CA GLU A 117 -10.69 -3.13 12.67
C GLU A 117 -9.20 -3.42 12.86
N TRP A 118 -8.46 -3.46 11.76
CA TRP A 118 -7.04 -3.78 11.74
C TRP A 118 -6.28 -2.77 10.89
N GLY A 119 -5.10 -2.37 11.34
CA GLY A 119 -4.20 -1.51 10.58
C GLY A 119 -3.51 -2.30 9.49
N ALA A 120 -3.98 -2.19 8.25
CA ALA A 120 -3.36 -2.83 7.11
C ALA A 120 -1.99 -2.19 6.79
N GLN A 121 -1.96 -0.86 6.62
CA GLN A 121 -0.75 -0.08 6.30
C GLN A 121 0.07 -0.72 5.16
N ARG A 122 -0.60 -0.98 4.02
CA ARG A 122 0.02 -1.59 2.83
C ARG A 122 -0.41 -0.88 1.55
N TRP A 123 0.50 -0.84 0.59
CA TRP A 123 0.14 -0.61 -0.82
C TRP A 123 -0.53 -1.86 -1.38
N VAL A 124 -1.72 -1.69 -1.95
CA VAL A 124 -2.50 -2.76 -2.57
C VAL A 124 -2.59 -2.49 -4.07
N PRO A 125 -2.27 -3.48 -4.94
CA PRO A 125 -2.38 -3.32 -6.39
C PRO A 125 -3.83 -3.08 -6.84
N SER A 126 -4.00 -2.24 -7.86
CA SER A 126 -5.27 -2.03 -8.56
C SER A 126 -5.81 -3.37 -9.09
N GLY A 127 -7.12 -3.55 -9.03
CA GLY A 127 -7.78 -4.82 -9.32
C GLY A 127 -7.72 -5.86 -8.19
N SER A 128 -6.93 -5.64 -7.13
CA SER A 128 -6.90 -6.56 -5.99
C SER A 128 -8.15 -6.43 -5.13
N GLY A 129 -8.61 -7.57 -4.62
CA GLY A 129 -9.69 -7.62 -3.64
C GLY A 129 -9.21 -7.32 -2.22
N VAL A 130 -9.98 -6.54 -1.48
CA VAL A 130 -9.96 -6.53 -0.01
C VAL A 130 -11.24 -7.21 0.45
N CYS A 131 -11.08 -8.34 1.11
CA CYS A 131 -12.18 -9.21 1.51
C CYS A 131 -12.30 -9.28 3.03
N SER A 132 -13.49 -9.62 3.50
CA SER A 132 -13.74 -10.06 4.86
C SER A 132 -14.57 -11.34 4.86
N ALA A 133 -14.52 -12.06 5.98
CA ALA A 133 -15.43 -13.17 6.25
C ALA A 133 -15.97 -13.12 7.67
N ALA A 134 -17.23 -13.50 7.82
CA ALA A 134 -17.85 -13.84 9.09
C ALA A 134 -18.13 -15.35 9.15
N THR A 135 -17.66 -16.00 10.21
CA THR A 135 -18.00 -17.40 10.53
C THR A 135 -19.05 -17.40 11.63
N TYR A 136 -20.17 -18.07 11.39
CA TYR A 136 -21.34 -18.13 12.26
C TYR A 136 -21.26 -19.37 13.18
N THR A 137 -22.08 -19.40 14.24
CA THR A 137 -22.04 -20.51 15.21
C THR A 137 -22.48 -21.86 14.61
N ASP A 138 -23.28 -21.83 13.55
CA ASP A 138 -23.74 -22.99 12.78
C ASP A 138 -22.70 -23.48 11.74
N GLY A 139 -21.54 -22.85 11.66
CA GLY A 139 -20.48 -23.15 10.69
C GLY A 139 -20.67 -22.49 9.33
N TYR A 140 -21.76 -21.75 9.09
CA TYR A 140 -21.91 -20.95 7.88
C TYR A 140 -20.81 -19.89 7.79
N ARG A 141 -20.38 -19.57 6.56
CA ARG A 141 -19.34 -18.58 6.29
C ARG A 141 -19.82 -17.62 5.21
N SER A 142 -19.98 -16.35 5.57
CA SER A 142 -20.31 -15.27 4.63
C SER A 142 -19.04 -14.48 4.28
N VAL A 143 -18.81 -14.24 2.99
CA VAL A 143 -17.61 -13.54 2.49
C VAL A 143 -18.04 -12.32 1.69
N ALA A 144 -17.46 -11.15 1.99
CA ALA A 144 -17.68 -9.92 1.25
C ALA A 144 -16.36 -9.36 0.75
N CYS A 145 -16.34 -8.80 -0.46
CA CYS A 145 -15.14 -8.22 -1.05
C CYS A 145 -15.44 -6.88 -1.71
N ILE A 146 -14.47 -5.98 -1.63
CA ILE A 146 -14.39 -4.76 -2.42
C ILE A 146 -13.14 -4.84 -3.31
N THR A 147 -13.15 -4.12 -4.42
CA THR A 147 -12.00 -4.04 -5.32
C THR A 147 -11.34 -2.68 -5.20
N ILE A 148 -10.02 -2.66 -5.09
CA ILE A 148 -9.23 -1.42 -5.14
C ILE A 148 -9.03 -1.04 -6.60
N GLN A 149 -9.35 0.21 -6.96
CA GLN A 149 -9.21 0.73 -8.33
C GLN A 149 -8.47 2.07 -8.29
N VAL A 150 -7.28 2.08 -8.90
CA VAL A 150 -6.39 3.26 -8.98
C VAL A 150 -6.68 4.07 -10.22
#